data_AF-A0AAQ3MTN2-F1
#
_entry.id   AF-A0AAQ3MTN2-F1
#
_cell.length_a   1.000
_cell.length_b   1.000
_cell.length_c   1.000
_cell.angle_alpha   90.00
_cell.angle_beta   90.00
_cell.angle_gamma   90.00
#
_symmetry.space_group_name_H-M   'P 1'
#
loop_
_entity.id
_entity.type
_entity.pdbx_description
1 polymer ?
#
loop_
_entity_poly.entity_id
_entity_poly.type
_entity_poly.pdbx_seq_one_letter_code
_entity_poly.pdbx_strand_id
1 'polypeptide(L)'
;MTSLSQGKAMQIGNPLLEFNTDFNSRAEFFWSHGLISDSTYEIFTKVCNYSQIRRQHQSGTLTPICSGVNRLVSTEVSRYIDTYDVTLDVCLSSVDQQAYVLNQMTQLVYASFILCLS
;
A
#
# COMPACT_ATOMS: atom_id res chain seq x y z
N MET A 1 -24.47 -25.20 -38.88
CA MET A 1 -24.51 -24.97 -37.43
C MET A 1 -23.14 -24.52 -36.97
N THR A 2 -22.91 -23.21 -36.85
CA THR A 2 -21.75 -22.68 -36.10
C THR A 2 -22.33 -21.88 -34.96
N SER A 3 -22.35 -22.49 -33.79
CA SER A 3 -22.76 -21.85 -32.54
C SER A 3 -21.75 -20.74 -32.22
N LEU A 4 -22.20 -19.49 -32.19
CA LEU A 4 -21.47 -18.39 -31.58
C LEU A 4 -21.49 -18.61 -30.06
N SER A 5 -20.33 -18.90 -29.47
CA SER A 5 -20.19 -18.92 -28.01
C SER A 5 -20.44 -17.52 -27.47
N GLN A 6 -21.51 -17.33 -26.72
CA GLN A 6 -21.82 -16.07 -26.04
C GLN A 6 -20.79 -15.86 -24.91
N GLY A 7 -19.87 -14.91 -25.08
CA GLY A 7 -18.91 -14.55 -24.04
C GLY A 7 -19.60 -13.86 -22.87
N LYS A 8 -19.44 -14.38 -21.65
CA LYS A 8 -19.80 -13.67 -20.41
C LYS A 8 -18.72 -12.65 -20.09
N ALA A 9 -19.11 -11.42 -19.75
CA ALA A 9 -18.20 -10.40 -19.27
C ALA A 9 -17.62 -10.80 -17.90
N MET A 10 -16.33 -10.52 -17.69
CA MET A 10 -15.64 -10.71 -16.40
C MET A 10 -15.27 -9.34 -15.84
N GLN A 11 -15.62 -9.10 -14.58
CA GLN A 11 -15.23 -7.91 -13.83
C GLN A 11 -14.12 -8.28 -12.85
N ILE A 12 -13.06 -7.49 -12.81
CA ILE A 12 -11.93 -7.68 -11.89
C ILE A 12 -11.60 -6.33 -11.27
N GLY A 13 -11.63 -6.25 -9.93
CA GLY A 13 -11.32 -5.03 -9.18
C GLY A 13 -9.87 -5.04 -8.69
N ASN A 14 -9.15 -3.93 -8.92
CA ASN A 14 -7.74 -3.73 -8.58
C ASN A 14 -6.80 -4.92 -8.89
N PRO A 15 -6.88 -5.53 -10.08
CA PRO A 15 -6.00 -6.64 -10.43
C PRO A 15 -4.55 -6.20 -10.63
N LEU A 16 -3.66 -7.18 -10.45
CA LEU A 16 -2.35 -7.18 -11.09
C LEU A 16 -2.51 -7.80 -12.50
N LEU A 17 -2.47 -6.99 -13.54
CA LEU A 17 -2.57 -7.36 -14.95
C LEU A 17 -1.21 -7.46 -15.63
N GLU A 18 -0.34 -6.47 -15.44
CA GLU A 18 1.01 -6.46 -16.01
C GLU A 18 2.01 -6.07 -14.93
N PHE A 19 2.93 -6.99 -14.64
CA PHE A 19 3.83 -6.91 -13.50
C PHE A 19 4.65 -5.62 -13.47
N ASN A 20 5.23 -5.18 -14.59
CA ASN A 20 6.09 -4.00 -14.57
C ASN A 20 5.27 -2.72 -14.47
N THR A 21 4.20 -2.61 -15.24
CA THR A 21 3.33 -1.43 -15.33
C THR A 21 2.64 -1.19 -13.99
N ASP A 22 2.02 -2.23 -13.43
CA ASP A 22 1.24 -2.10 -12.19
C ASP A 22 2.12 -1.90 -10.96
N PHE A 23 3.33 -2.46 -10.95
CA PHE A 23 4.25 -2.18 -9.85
C PHE A 23 4.92 -0.82 -10.02
N ASN A 24 5.39 -0.45 -11.20
CA ASN A 24 6.08 0.82 -11.39
C ASN A 24 5.15 2.03 -11.26
N SER A 25 3.85 1.87 -11.55
CA SER A 25 2.84 2.92 -11.33
C SER A 25 2.70 3.31 -9.85
N ARG A 26 3.12 2.47 -8.89
CA ARG A 26 3.07 2.82 -7.46
C ARG A 26 3.96 4.00 -7.10
N ALA A 27 5.05 4.20 -7.82
CA ALA A 27 5.91 5.35 -7.59
C ALA A 27 5.15 6.65 -7.86
N GLU A 28 4.45 6.71 -9.00
CA GLU A 28 3.63 7.87 -9.39
C GLU A 28 2.42 8.02 -8.48
N PHE A 29 1.77 6.92 -8.08
CA PHE A 29 0.67 6.94 -7.14
C PHE A 29 1.10 7.56 -5.79
N PHE A 30 2.18 7.09 -5.17
CA PHE A 30 2.63 7.65 -3.89
C PHE A 30 3.03 9.12 -4.00
N TRP A 31 3.68 9.51 -5.08
CA TRP A 31 4.10 10.90 -5.29
C TRP A 31 2.91 11.84 -5.51
N SER A 32 1.99 11.47 -6.41
CA SER A 32 0.79 12.27 -6.71
C SER A 32 -0.18 12.40 -5.53
N HIS A 33 -0.13 11.45 -4.58
CA HIS A 33 -0.92 11.48 -3.34
C HIS A 33 -0.15 12.12 -2.17
N GLY A 34 1.02 12.71 -2.42
CA GLY A 34 1.79 13.44 -1.40
C GLY A 34 2.41 12.57 -0.31
N LEU A 35 2.55 11.26 -0.55
CA LEU A 35 3.11 10.32 0.43
C LEU A 35 4.63 10.27 0.41
N ILE A 36 5.24 10.68 -0.71
CA ILE A 36 6.70 10.72 -0.88
C ILE A 36 7.14 12.04 -1.50
N SER A 37 8.38 12.43 -1.20
CA SER A 37 9.05 13.62 -1.74
C SER A 37 9.47 13.44 -3.20
N ASP A 38 9.70 14.56 -3.91
CA ASP A 38 10.21 14.55 -5.29
C ASP A 38 11.54 13.78 -5.41
N SER A 39 12.44 13.95 -4.43
CA SER A 39 13.72 13.23 -4.41
C SER A 39 13.54 11.73 -4.22
N THR A 40 12.58 11.32 -3.38
CA THR A 40 12.26 9.90 -3.17
C THR A 40 11.61 9.31 -4.41
N TYR A 41 10.71 10.04 -5.07
CA TYR A 41 10.12 9.62 -6.35
C TYR A 41 11.18 9.43 -7.44
N GLU A 42 12.15 10.34 -7.54
CA GLU A 42 13.22 10.24 -8.52
C GLU A 42 14.07 8.98 -8.32
N ILE A 43 14.50 8.68 -7.09
CA ILE A 43 15.28 7.46 -6.85
C ILE A 43 14.41 6.20 -7.00
N PHE A 44 13.14 6.26 -6.63
CA PHE A 44 12.21 5.14 -6.70
C PHE A 44 11.82 4.80 -8.15
N THR A 45 12.00 5.72 -9.09
CA THR A 45 11.79 5.48 -10.52
C THR A 45 13.09 5.19 -11.27
N LYS A 46 14.19 5.89 -10.96
CA LYS A 46 15.45 5.82 -11.73
C LYS A 46 16.50 4.88 -11.15
N VAL A 47 16.59 4.72 -9.83
CA VAL A 47 17.65 3.92 -9.19
C VAL A 47 17.22 2.46 -9.04
N CYS A 48 16.06 2.22 -8.43
CA CYS A 48 15.48 0.89 -8.38
C CYS A 48 13.96 0.98 -8.40
N ASN A 49 13.38 0.66 -9.57
CA ASN A 49 11.94 0.68 -9.75
C ASN A 49 11.24 -0.40 -8.94
N TYR A 50 9.95 -0.19 -8.67
CA TYR A 50 9.23 -1.06 -7.75
C TYR A 50 9.07 -2.49 -8.29
N SER A 51 8.93 -2.68 -9.60
CA SER A 51 8.85 -4.03 -10.18
C SER A 51 10.16 -4.81 -9.96
N GLN A 52 11.32 -4.15 -10.06
CA GLN A 52 12.62 -4.74 -9.73
C GLN A 52 12.72 -5.09 -8.24
N ILE A 53 12.30 -4.19 -7.34
CA ILE A 53 12.27 -4.47 -5.89
C ILE A 53 11.43 -5.72 -5.63
N ARG A 54 10.22 -5.79 -6.19
CA ARG A 54 9.31 -6.92 -6.00
C ARG A 54 9.86 -8.23 -6.53
N ARG A 55 10.49 -8.22 -7.70
CA ARG A 55 11.13 -9.40 -8.29
C ARG A 55 12.29 -9.88 -7.43
N GLN A 56 13.19 -8.98 -7.03
CA GLN A 56 14.35 -9.33 -6.22
C GLN A 56 13.95 -9.82 -4.82
N HIS A 57 12.90 -9.23 -4.23
CA HIS A 57 12.37 -9.68 -2.96
C HIS A 57 11.79 -11.10 -3.06
N GLN A 58 11.07 -11.41 -4.14
CA GLN A 58 10.51 -12.74 -4.37
C GLN A 58 11.60 -13.80 -4.64
N SER A 59 12.67 -13.43 -5.35
CA SER A 59 13.79 -14.34 -5.64
C SER A 59 14.81 -14.45 -4.50
N GLY A 60 14.67 -13.67 -3.43
CA GLY A 60 15.66 -13.61 -2.34
C GLY A 60 16.99 -12.95 -2.74
N THR A 61 17.02 -12.22 -3.85
CA THR A 61 18.23 -11.57 -4.41
C THR A 61 18.17 -10.05 -4.27
N LEU A 62 17.58 -9.55 -3.18
CA LEU A 62 17.42 -8.12 -2.94
C LEU A 62 18.78 -7.44 -2.75
N THR A 63 19.13 -6.57 -3.69
CA THR A 63 20.38 -5.81 -3.62
C THR A 63 20.32 -4.75 -2.50
N PRO A 64 21.46 -4.38 -1.89
CA PRO A 64 21.50 -3.34 -0.85
C PRO A 64 20.94 -1.99 -1.32
N ILE A 65 21.14 -1.66 -2.60
CA ILE A 65 20.64 -0.43 -3.21
C ILE A 65 19.10 -0.45 -3.26
N CYS A 66 18.51 -1.51 -3.83
CA CYS A 66 17.06 -1.64 -3.90
C CYS A 66 16.41 -1.77 -2.51
N SER A 67 17.08 -2.43 -1.56
CA SER A 67 16.66 -2.45 -0.16
C SER A 67 16.66 -1.06 0.46
N GLY A 68 17.70 -0.26 0.18
CA GLY A 68 17.80 1.14 0.61
C GLY A 68 16.68 2.01 0.06
N VAL A 69 16.41 1.92 -1.25
CA VAL A 69 15.29 2.63 -1.91
C VAL A 69 13.96 2.22 -1.28
N ASN A 70 13.70 0.91 -1.14
CA ASN A 70 12.47 0.40 -0.54
C ASN A 70 12.29 0.89 0.90
N ARG A 71 13.38 0.98 1.68
CA ARG A 71 13.36 1.49 3.05
C ARG A 71 13.07 2.99 3.09
N LEU A 72 13.63 3.80 2.18
CA LEU A 72 13.36 5.23 2.13
C LEU A 72 11.87 5.49 1.85
N VAL A 73 11.33 4.86 0.79
CA VAL A 73 9.91 4.93 0.44
C VAL A 73 9.04 4.51 1.63
N SER A 74 9.35 3.38 2.27
CA SER A 74 8.60 2.90 3.44
C SER A 74 8.66 3.85 4.64
N THR A 75 9.75 4.61 4.77
CA THR A 75 9.93 5.59 5.86
C THR A 75 9.09 6.84 5.63
N GLU A 76 9.04 7.33 4.39
CA GLU A 76 8.23 8.50 4.03
C GLU A 76 6.72 8.20 4.07
N VAL A 77 6.30 7.06 3.50
CA VAL A 77 4.90 6.62 3.57
C VAL A 77 4.46 6.39 5.01
N SER A 78 5.38 5.98 5.90
CA SER A 78 5.13 5.75 7.32
C SER A 78 4.24 4.54 7.62
N ARG A 79 4.22 4.13 8.89
CA ARG A 79 3.37 3.02 9.39
C ARG A 79 1.93 3.44 9.71
N TYR A 80 1.63 4.72 9.57
CA TYR A 80 0.34 5.32 9.90
C TYR A 80 -0.56 5.52 8.68
N ILE A 81 -0.11 5.08 7.50
CA ILE A 81 -0.88 5.11 6.25
C ILE A 81 -1.20 3.66 5.87
N ASP A 82 -2.49 3.38 5.61
CA ASP A 82 -2.89 2.10 5.04
C ASP A 82 -2.55 2.07 3.55
N THR A 83 -1.75 1.08 3.15
CA THR A 83 -1.35 0.89 1.74
C THR A 83 -2.48 0.40 0.84
N TYR A 84 -3.58 -0.10 1.40
CA TYR A 84 -4.79 -0.50 0.67
C TYR A 84 -5.76 0.68 0.49
N ASP A 85 -5.80 1.61 1.45
CA ASP A 85 -6.60 2.84 1.39
C ASP A 85 -5.86 4.00 2.09
N VAL A 86 -5.23 4.85 1.29
CA VAL A 86 -4.38 5.95 1.78
C VAL A 86 -5.17 7.09 2.43
N THR A 87 -6.51 7.06 2.36
CA THR A 87 -7.40 8.05 2.97
C THR A 87 -7.96 7.59 4.31
N LEU A 88 -7.79 6.31 4.66
CA LEU A 88 -8.26 5.71 5.90
C LEU A 88 -7.16 5.73 6.98
N ASP A 89 -7.58 5.80 8.25
CA ASP A 89 -6.69 5.62 9.40
C ASP A 89 -6.25 4.16 9.55
N VAL A 90 -5.00 3.96 9.99
CA VAL A 90 -4.51 2.63 10.37
C VAL A 90 -5.19 2.15 11.66
N CYS A 91 -5.66 0.90 11.61
CA CYS A 91 -6.34 0.24 12.71
C CYS A 91 -5.47 0.07 13.96
N LEU A 92 -6.08 0.24 15.15
CA LEU A 92 -5.40 -0.07 16.41
C LEU A 92 -5.29 -1.59 16.60
N SER A 93 -4.24 -2.00 17.30
CA SER A 93 -4.09 -3.41 17.71
C SER A 93 -5.18 -3.80 18.72
N SER A 94 -5.50 -5.09 18.83
CA SER A 94 -6.49 -5.57 19.80
C SER A 94 -6.15 -5.19 21.24
N VAL A 95 -4.86 -5.09 21.59
CA VAL A 95 -4.40 -4.66 22.92
C VAL A 95 -4.64 -3.17 23.12
N ASP A 96 -4.33 -2.34 22.12
CA ASP A 96 -4.56 -0.90 22.19
C ASP A 96 -6.06 -0.58 22.20
N GLN A 97 -6.86 -1.38 21.48
CA GLN A 97 -8.31 -1.32 21.52
C GLN A 97 -8.86 -1.60 22.93
N GLN A 98 -8.42 -2.70 23.55
CA GLN A 98 -8.82 -3.06 24.91
C GLN A 98 -8.38 -1.99 25.93
N ALA A 99 -7.15 -1.49 25.81
CA ALA A 99 -6.64 -0.41 26.65
C ALA A 99 -7.44 0.89 26.46
N TYR A 100 -7.81 1.25 25.23
CA TYR A 100 -8.66 2.40 24.95
C TYR A 100 -10.01 2.26 25.65
N VAL A 101 -10.71 1.13 25.47
CA VAL A 101 -12.00 0.87 26.11
C VAL A 101 -11.90 0.91 27.63
N LEU A 102 -10.84 0.33 28.20
CA LEU A 102 -10.59 0.32 29.65
C LEU A 102 -10.34 1.72 30.22
N ASN A 103 -9.70 2.61 29.44
CA ASN A 103 -9.34 3.97 29.85
C ASN A 103 -10.44 5.02 29.57
N GLN A 104 -11.46 4.72 28.77
CA GLN A 104 -12.47 5.67 28.26
C GLN A 104 -13.61 6.03 29.25
N MET A 105 -13.31 6.21 30.54
CA MET A 105 -14.26 6.85 31.48
C MET A 105 -14.27 8.39 31.39
N THR A 106 -13.47 9.01 30.50
CA THR A 106 -13.42 10.47 30.35
C THR A 106 -13.14 10.93 28.90
N GLN A 107 -14.16 11.57 28.33
CA GLN A 107 -14.16 12.57 27.24
C GLN A 107 -14.31 12.10 25.78
N LEU A 108 -15.46 12.50 25.23
CA LEU A 108 -15.98 12.34 23.87
C LEU A 108 -15.36 13.36 22.91
N VAL A 109 -14.54 12.92 21.96
CA VAL A 109 -14.33 13.61 20.68
C VAL A 109 -13.99 12.52 19.63
N TYR A 110 -14.97 12.14 18.80
CA TYR A 110 -14.86 11.27 17.61
C TYR A 110 -14.25 9.86 17.81
N ALA A 111 -15.11 8.86 17.99
CA ALA A 111 -14.75 7.47 17.71
C ALA A 111 -14.60 7.31 16.19
N SER A 112 -13.43 6.93 15.66
CA SER A 112 -13.32 6.39 14.29
C SER A 112 -13.92 4.98 14.30
N PHE A 113 -15.25 4.94 14.45
CA PHE A 113 -16.17 3.85 14.79
C PHE A 113 -15.56 2.52 15.25
N ILE A 114 -15.11 2.54 16.52
CA ILE A 114 -14.62 1.42 17.34
C ILE A 114 -13.40 0.71 16.72
N LEU A 115 -12.38 1.51 16.39
CA LEU A 115 -10.96 1.14 16.32
C LEU A 115 -10.54 0.08 15.27
N CYS A 116 -11.40 -0.17 14.29
CA CYS A 116 -11.41 -1.24 13.29
C CYS A 116 -11.97 -2.57 13.81
N LEU A 117 -13.25 -2.83 13.55
CA LEU A 117 -13.99 -4.01 13.98
C LEU A 117 -13.35 -5.33 13.50
N SER A 118 -13.25 -6.29 14.44
CA SER A 118 -12.90 -7.70 14.24
C SER A 118 -13.91 -8.48 13.40
#